data_AF-A0A2H0SVJ2-F1
#
_entry.id   AF-A0A2H0SVJ2-F1
#
_cell.length_a   1.000
_cell.length_b   1.000
_cell.length_c   1.000
_cell.angle_alpha   90.00
_cell.angle_beta   90.00
_cell.angle_gamma   90.00
#
_symmetry.space_group_name_H-M   'P 1'
#
loop_
_entity.id
_entity.type
_entity.pdbx_description
1 polymer ?
#
loop_
_entity_poly.entity_id
_entity_poly.type
_entity_poly.pdbx_seq_one_letter_code
_entity_poly.pdbx_strand_id
1 'polypeptide(L)'
;SADQLRSDILATLASAQQYYHYLLTEHKVGKPVQEYLHKRGIAKDTIRQFSLGASTPAWDGLIAYLHEKKKIDLTLLEQAGLVITNRGRTYDRFRNRVIFPLTTHRGQVVGFSGRSLPGEDDRGAKYINSPETLVYHKSELLFGFSQLHSEIRKANSIVIVEGEFDVLASVQAHQSNVSAIKGSALTKEHVRLLRRSVKQVVLALDTDAAGREATKKAIAVIKQGQDEGEAPLELRVATLSLGKDPADLVAQDPGLWRTAIKQSATAYDFLITTALSQHDAASPTGKREIMDDLIPVLRSVSHAVEREHYVQRLSKALGVSQASILSDLDKQGPRKQVVVDKKKQNVEPERNPQELRILSVFIHSPQELLAERAEQLSHFSWQTAGAPEILEIIKKHPNTSVAAIDRLLASDLQAVLTQWYLSDAVNKNSELEVSQRDWSQLVARLKKQQAERELAELSVQLQAFDNKDILTPEDEATQRDLLERVVLLQRLT
;
A
#
# COMPACT_ATOMS: atom_id res chain seq x y z
N SER A 1 -8.60 -11.66 -29.29
CA SER A 1 -7.80 -12.47 -28.35
C SER A 1 -7.36 -11.59 -27.19
N ALA A 2 -6.89 -12.19 -26.08
CA ALA A 2 -6.33 -11.43 -24.96
C ALA A 2 -5.14 -10.55 -25.37
N ASP A 3 -4.30 -11.03 -26.30
CA ASP A 3 -3.15 -10.28 -26.81
C ASP A 3 -3.56 -9.05 -27.63
N GLN A 4 -4.61 -9.18 -28.45
CA GLN A 4 -5.15 -8.04 -29.20
C GLN A 4 -5.66 -6.96 -28.25
N LEU A 5 -6.48 -7.35 -27.27
CA LEU A 5 -6.98 -6.42 -26.25
C LEU A 5 -5.84 -5.72 -25.50
N ARG A 6 -4.80 -6.48 -25.11
CA ARG A 6 -3.60 -5.93 -24.47
C ARG A 6 -2.93 -4.88 -25.36
N SER A 7 -2.77 -5.16 -26.65
CA SER A 7 -2.19 -4.24 -27.63
C SER A 7 -3.02 -2.96 -27.78
N ASP A 8 -4.35 -3.10 -27.87
CA ASP A 8 -5.28 -1.98 -28.02
C ASP A 8 -5.29 -1.07 -26.79
N ILE A 9 -5.22 -1.65 -25.58
CA ILE A 9 -5.06 -0.90 -24.32
C ILE A 9 -3.75 -0.10 -24.33
N LEU A 10 -2.63 -0.72 -24.69
CA LEU A 10 -1.33 -0.03 -24.73
C LEU A 10 -1.32 1.13 -25.75
N ALA A 11 -1.90 0.94 -26.93
CA ALA A 11 -2.02 1.98 -27.95
C ALA A 11 -2.92 3.15 -27.48
N THR A 12 -4.00 2.82 -26.77
CA THR A 12 -4.91 3.81 -26.17
C THR A 12 -4.21 4.63 -25.09
N LEU A 13 -3.46 3.97 -24.19
CA LEU A 13 -2.68 4.64 -23.14
C LEU A 13 -1.57 5.52 -23.71
N ALA A 14 -0.90 5.09 -24.78
CA ALA A 14 0.07 5.94 -25.49
C ALA A 14 -0.60 7.19 -26.08
N SER A 15 -1.79 7.06 -26.66
CA SER A 15 -2.56 8.21 -27.16
C SER A 15 -2.99 9.16 -26.04
N ALA A 16 -3.36 8.62 -24.87
CA ALA A 16 -3.67 9.41 -23.68
C ALA A 16 -2.44 10.17 -23.14
N GLN A 17 -1.27 9.55 -23.13
CA GLN A 17 -0.02 10.21 -22.72
C GLN A 17 0.28 11.41 -23.63
N GLN A 18 0.19 11.23 -24.95
CA GLN A 18 0.40 12.32 -25.92
C GLN A 18 -0.58 13.47 -25.68
N TYR A 19 -1.85 13.15 -25.44
CA TYR A 19 -2.88 14.14 -25.12
C TYR A 19 -2.54 14.94 -23.87
N TYR A 20 -2.29 14.26 -22.74
CA TYR A 20 -1.98 14.95 -21.48
C TYR A 20 -0.69 15.76 -21.56
N HIS A 21 0.32 15.26 -22.25
CA HIS A 21 1.57 15.99 -22.45
C HIS A 21 1.35 17.26 -23.28
N TYR A 22 0.65 17.15 -24.41
CA TYR A 22 0.27 18.30 -25.24
C TYR A 22 -0.54 19.34 -24.45
N LEU A 23 -1.47 18.89 -23.60
CA LEU A 23 -2.23 19.81 -22.75
C LEU A 23 -1.33 20.62 -21.82
N LEU A 24 -0.30 20.00 -21.25
CA LEU A 24 0.64 20.67 -20.35
C LEU A 24 1.59 21.62 -21.09
N THR A 25 2.09 21.25 -22.26
CA THR A 25 3.17 21.99 -22.93
C THR A 25 2.67 23.03 -23.91
N GLU A 26 1.58 22.74 -24.64
CA GLU A 26 1.13 23.56 -25.77
C GLU A 26 -0.24 24.23 -25.53
N HIS A 27 -1.13 23.60 -24.75
CA HIS A 27 -2.50 24.08 -24.62
C HIS A 27 -2.71 25.01 -23.42
N LYS A 28 -3.52 26.06 -23.61
CA LYS A 28 -3.83 27.05 -22.55
C LYS A 28 -4.46 26.43 -21.29
N VAL A 29 -5.16 25.30 -21.40
CA VAL A 29 -5.80 24.62 -20.26
C VAL A 29 -4.79 24.04 -19.28
N GLY A 30 -3.56 23.73 -19.73
CA GLY A 30 -2.51 23.22 -18.86
C GLY A 30 -1.75 24.28 -18.09
N LYS A 31 -2.00 25.58 -18.34
CA LYS A 31 -1.28 26.69 -17.67
C LYS A 31 -1.29 26.59 -16.14
N PRO A 32 -2.41 26.31 -15.45
CA PRO A 32 -2.41 26.17 -14.00
C PRO A 32 -1.50 25.03 -13.51
N VAL A 33 -1.49 23.90 -14.23
CA VAL A 33 -0.62 22.74 -13.92
C VAL A 33 0.85 23.10 -14.18
N GLN A 34 1.14 23.81 -15.27
CA GLN A 34 2.48 24.29 -15.61
C GLN A 34 3.02 25.27 -14.55
N GLU A 35 2.20 26.23 -14.12
CA GLU A 35 2.55 27.17 -13.05
C GLU A 35 2.79 26.46 -11.72
N TYR A 36 1.97 25.46 -11.39
CA TYR A 36 2.16 24.65 -10.20
C TYR A 36 3.49 23.87 -10.24
N LEU A 37 3.81 23.21 -11.37
CA LEU A 37 5.08 22.53 -11.56
C LEU A 37 6.27 23.50 -11.49
N HIS A 38 6.14 24.69 -12.06
CA HIS A 38 7.17 25.73 -11.96
C HIS A 38 7.37 26.22 -10.53
N LYS A 39 6.28 26.45 -9.76
CA LYS A 39 6.36 26.79 -8.33
C LYS A 39 7.00 25.67 -7.49
N ARG A 40 6.86 24.42 -7.93
CA ARG A 40 7.54 23.24 -7.38
C ARG A 40 9.00 23.10 -7.84
N GLY A 41 9.51 24.04 -8.64
CA GLY A 41 10.87 24.01 -9.17
C GLY A 41 11.10 22.98 -10.27
N ILE A 42 10.05 22.44 -10.90
CA ILE A 42 10.19 21.42 -11.95
C ILE A 42 10.50 22.09 -13.30
N ALA A 43 11.66 21.76 -13.86
CA ALA A 43 12.17 22.32 -15.11
C ALA A 43 11.48 21.73 -16.35
N LYS A 44 11.48 22.48 -17.46
CA LYS A 44 10.88 22.05 -18.73
C LYS A 44 11.53 20.78 -19.30
N ASP A 45 12.84 20.62 -19.13
CA ASP A 45 13.54 19.40 -19.55
C ASP A 45 13.07 18.17 -18.76
N THR A 46 12.88 18.33 -17.45
CA THR A 46 12.32 17.28 -16.59
C THR A 46 10.87 16.95 -16.98
N ILE A 47 10.05 17.95 -17.30
CA ILE A 47 8.69 17.75 -17.84
C ILE A 47 8.73 16.89 -19.10
N ARG A 48 9.64 17.18 -20.04
CA ARG A 48 9.80 16.42 -21.29
C ARG A 48 10.33 15.00 -21.04
N GLN A 49 11.41 14.87 -20.27
CA GLN A 49 12.07 13.60 -19.99
C GLN A 49 11.11 12.57 -19.39
N PHE A 50 10.23 13.01 -18.48
CA PHE A 50 9.23 12.16 -17.83
C PHE A 50 7.87 12.17 -18.52
N SER A 51 7.73 12.90 -19.64
CA SER A 51 6.48 13.08 -20.37
C SER A 51 5.31 13.48 -19.45
N LEU A 52 5.57 14.37 -18.49
CA LEU A 52 4.53 14.84 -17.56
C LEU A 52 3.40 15.50 -18.33
N GLY A 53 2.18 15.39 -17.82
CA GLY A 53 1.00 15.92 -18.48
C GLY A 53 0.08 16.70 -17.55
N ALA A 54 -0.99 17.23 -18.12
CA ALA A 54 -2.07 17.92 -17.42
C ALA A 54 -3.40 17.29 -17.86
N SER A 55 -4.30 17.02 -16.91
CA SER A 55 -5.68 16.71 -17.25
C SER A 55 -6.58 17.94 -17.14
N THR A 56 -7.62 18.00 -17.96
CA THR A 56 -8.59 19.10 -17.94
C THR A 56 -9.46 19.06 -16.69
N PRO A 57 -10.04 20.19 -16.24
CA PRO A 57 -11.05 20.19 -15.18
C PRO A 57 -12.42 19.65 -15.64
N ALA A 58 -12.66 19.51 -16.95
CA ALA A 58 -13.87 18.96 -17.52
C ALA A 58 -14.08 17.48 -17.13
N TRP A 59 -15.33 17.03 -17.12
CA TRP A 59 -15.69 15.64 -16.81
C TRP A 59 -15.42 14.67 -17.97
N ASP A 60 -15.20 15.18 -19.17
CA ASP A 60 -15.20 14.45 -20.43
C ASP A 60 -14.10 14.91 -21.40
N GLY A 61 -13.06 15.60 -20.91
CA GLY A 61 -12.02 16.17 -21.76
C GLY A 61 -11.23 15.11 -22.54
N LEU A 62 -10.81 14.03 -21.88
CA LEU A 62 -10.15 12.90 -22.51
C LEU A 62 -11.15 12.10 -23.38
N ILE A 63 -12.39 11.91 -22.92
CA ILE A 63 -13.45 11.26 -23.70
C ILE A 63 -13.66 11.99 -25.04
N ALA A 64 -13.78 13.31 -25.04
CA ALA A 64 -13.93 14.11 -26.27
C ALA A 64 -12.76 13.89 -27.24
N TYR A 65 -11.55 13.69 -26.73
CA TYR A 65 -10.39 13.40 -27.58
C TYR A 65 -10.34 11.93 -28.06
N LEU A 66 -10.39 10.96 -27.15
CA LEU A 66 -10.18 9.55 -27.49
C LEU A 66 -11.44 8.89 -28.08
N HIS A 67 -12.61 9.16 -27.51
CA HIS A 67 -13.85 8.57 -28.00
C HIS A 67 -14.41 9.35 -29.18
N GLU A 68 -14.68 10.65 -29.02
CA GLU A 68 -15.41 11.39 -30.06
C GLU A 68 -14.54 11.67 -31.28
N LYS A 69 -13.28 12.05 -31.10
CA LYS A 69 -12.35 12.37 -32.20
C LYS A 69 -11.59 11.15 -32.71
N LYS A 70 -11.02 10.32 -31.83
CA LYS A 70 -10.23 9.14 -32.24
C LYS A 70 -11.05 7.86 -32.42
N LYS A 71 -12.36 7.88 -32.11
CA LYS A 71 -13.30 6.76 -32.30
C LYS A 71 -12.92 5.50 -31.51
N ILE A 72 -12.25 5.66 -30.37
CA ILE A 72 -11.93 4.57 -29.45
C ILE A 72 -13.17 4.27 -28.59
N ASP A 73 -13.54 3.00 -28.48
CA ASP A 73 -14.72 2.57 -27.74
C ASP A 73 -14.62 2.89 -26.23
N LEU A 74 -15.74 3.32 -25.61
CA LEU A 74 -15.78 3.65 -24.18
C LEU A 74 -15.45 2.47 -23.28
N THR A 75 -15.85 1.25 -23.65
CA THR A 75 -15.50 0.02 -22.92
C THR A 75 -14.00 -0.20 -22.91
N LEU A 76 -13.30 0.09 -24.02
CA LEU A 76 -11.84 -0.01 -24.07
C LEU A 76 -11.18 1.08 -23.20
N LEU A 77 -11.73 2.30 -23.16
CA LEU A 77 -11.24 3.35 -22.25
C LEU A 77 -11.40 2.96 -20.78
N GLU A 78 -12.51 2.30 -20.44
CA GLU A 78 -12.78 1.81 -19.09
C GLU A 78 -11.84 0.67 -18.71
N GLN A 79 -11.61 -0.29 -19.62
CA GLN A 79 -10.63 -1.38 -19.44
C GLN A 79 -9.18 -0.87 -19.31
N ALA A 80 -8.84 0.22 -19.98
CA ALA A 80 -7.57 0.92 -19.82
C ALA A 80 -7.47 1.74 -18.52
N GLY A 81 -8.56 1.83 -17.74
CA GLY A 81 -8.61 2.59 -16.49
C GLY A 81 -8.58 4.11 -16.67
N LEU A 82 -8.95 4.61 -17.86
CA LEU A 82 -8.92 6.04 -18.20
C LEU A 82 -10.23 6.77 -17.85
N VAL A 83 -11.35 6.05 -17.79
CA VAL A 83 -12.67 6.57 -17.46
C VAL A 83 -13.30 5.76 -16.32
N ILE A 84 -14.34 6.32 -15.70
CA ILE A 84 -15.17 5.67 -14.69
C ILE A 84 -16.61 5.72 -15.17
N THR A 85 -17.28 4.56 -15.22
CA THR A 85 -18.72 4.48 -15.45
C THR A 85 -19.45 4.31 -14.11
N ASN A 86 -20.34 5.25 -13.78
CA ASN A 86 -21.15 5.19 -12.56
C ASN A 86 -22.60 5.62 -12.85
N ARG A 87 -23.58 4.78 -12.47
CA ARG A 87 -25.02 5.03 -12.68
C ARG A 87 -25.35 5.46 -14.13
N GLY A 88 -24.74 4.80 -15.11
CA GLY A 88 -24.96 5.06 -16.54
C GLY A 88 -24.30 6.34 -17.06
N ARG A 89 -23.48 7.03 -16.26
CA ARG A 89 -22.66 8.16 -16.69
C ARG A 89 -21.19 7.77 -16.72
N THR A 90 -20.53 8.00 -17.83
CA THR A 90 -19.09 7.78 -18.01
C THR A 90 -18.37 9.11 -17.98
N TYR A 91 -17.28 9.20 -17.23
CA TYR A 91 -16.47 10.42 -17.11
C TYR A 91 -14.99 10.10 -16.92
N ASP A 92 -14.13 11.06 -17.25
CA ASP A 92 -12.68 10.98 -17.13
C ASP A 92 -12.26 10.65 -15.70
N ARG A 93 -11.37 9.67 -15.52
CA ARG A 93 -10.82 9.34 -14.21
C ARG A 93 -9.98 10.47 -13.63
N PHE A 94 -9.14 11.08 -14.47
CA PHE A 94 -8.20 12.12 -14.07
C PHE A 94 -8.72 13.49 -14.48
N ARG A 95 -8.98 14.36 -13.51
CA ARG A 95 -9.49 15.71 -13.75
C ARG A 95 -8.72 16.72 -12.93
N ASN A 96 -8.33 17.82 -13.58
CA ASN A 96 -7.54 18.93 -13.02
C ASN A 96 -6.29 18.49 -12.23
N ARG A 97 -5.50 17.57 -12.82
CA ARG A 97 -4.35 16.96 -12.15
C ARG A 97 -3.06 17.15 -12.95
N VAL A 98 -1.94 17.21 -12.24
CA VAL A 98 -0.64 16.84 -12.82
C VAL A 98 -0.68 15.35 -13.11
N ILE A 99 -0.34 14.96 -14.34
CA ILE A 99 -0.33 13.56 -14.78
C ILE A 99 1.11 13.06 -14.87
N PHE A 100 1.36 11.93 -14.22
CA PHE A 100 2.62 11.19 -14.27
C PHE A 100 2.37 9.87 -15.02
N PRO A 101 2.89 9.70 -16.24
CA PRO A 101 2.82 8.43 -16.93
C PRO A 101 3.54 7.33 -16.15
N LEU A 102 2.91 6.17 -16.02
CA LEU A 102 3.47 4.98 -15.39
C LEU A 102 3.87 4.02 -16.49
N THR A 103 5.15 3.67 -16.54
CA THR A 103 5.74 2.90 -17.64
C THR A 103 6.32 1.59 -17.16
N THR A 104 6.22 0.54 -17.99
CA THR A 104 6.98 -0.70 -17.79
C THR A 104 8.49 -0.43 -17.82
N HIS A 105 9.29 -1.43 -17.46
CA HIS A 105 10.76 -1.39 -17.61
C HIS A 105 11.23 -1.13 -19.06
N ARG A 106 10.36 -1.34 -20.06
CA ARG A 106 10.63 -1.07 -21.49
C ARG A 106 10.15 0.32 -21.95
N GLY A 107 9.60 1.14 -21.05
CA GLY A 107 9.11 2.48 -21.38
C GLY A 107 7.69 2.53 -21.96
N GLN A 108 6.97 1.40 -22.02
CA GLN A 108 5.57 1.40 -22.48
C GLN A 108 4.66 1.94 -21.39
N VAL A 109 3.79 2.91 -21.72
CA VAL A 109 2.81 3.45 -20.78
C VAL A 109 1.74 2.41 -20.50
N VAL A 110 1.53 2.12 -19.22
CA VAL A 110 0.57 1.13 -18.72
C VAL A 110 -0.49 1.75 -17.81
N GLY A 111 -0.28 2.99 -17.37
CA GLY A 111 -1.25 3.71 -16.56
C GLY A 111 -0.75 5.10 -16.23
N PHE A 112 -1.44 5.77 -15.31
CA PHE A 112 -1.13 7.12 -14.89
C PHE A 112 -1.30 7.28 -13.38
N SER A 113 -0.49 8.16 -12.80
CA SER A 113 -0.78 8.77 -11.51
C SER A 113 -1.20 10.22 -11.70
N GLY A 114 -2.16 10.69 -10.92
CA GLY A 114 -2.71 12.03 -11.00
C GLY A 114 -2.66 12.73 -9.66
N ARG A 115 -1.89 13.81 -9.56
CA ARG A 115 -1.81 14.65 -8.36
C ARG A 115 -2.73 15.87 -8.50
N SER A 116 -3.61 16.09 -7.53
CA SER A 116 -4.48 17.28 -7.51
C SER A 116 -3.67 18.56 -7.34
N LEU A 117 -4.20 19.65 -7.87
CA LEU A 117 -3.64 20.98 -7.66
C LEU A 117 -4.02 21.51 -6.26
N PRO A 118 -3.17 22.33 -5.61
CA PRO A 118 -3.53 22.99 -4.36
C PRO A 118 -4.76 23.88 -4.53
N GLY A 119 -5.67 23.88 -3.55
CA GLY A 119 -6.89 24.70 -3.57
C GLY A 119 -8.05 24.11 -4.36
N GLU A 120 -7.91 22.91 -4.92
CA GLU A 120 -9.07 22.08 -5.25
C GLU A 120 -9.73 21.57 -3.96
N ASP A 121 -11.03 21.27 -4.01
CA ASP A 121 -11.84 20.70 -2.93
C ASP A 121 -11.00 19.67 -2.11
N ASP A 122 -10.55 20.04 -0.91
CA ASP A 122 -9.64 19.27 -0.03
C ASP A 122 -10.25 17.91 0.43
N ARG A 123 -11.44 17.60 -0.07
CA ARG A 123 -12.21 16.35 0.13
C ARG A 123 -11.73 15.20 -0.76
N GLY A 124 -10.93 15.46 -1.80
CA GLY A 124 -10.43 14.45 -2.74
C GLY A 124 -9.02 13.93 -2.39
N ALA A 125 -8.71 12.70 -2.78
CA ALA A 125 -7.36 12.16 -2.61
C ALA A 125 -6.31 13.00 -3.38
N LYS A 126 -5.26 13.42 -2.66
CA LYS A 126 -4.12 14.19 -3.19
C LYS A 126 -3.48 13.50 -4.39
N TYR A 127 -3.41 12.17 -4.35
CA TYR A 127 -2.96 11.31 -5.44
C TYR A 127 -4.01 10.27 -5.76
N ILE A 128 -4.22 10.03 -7.05
CA ILE A 128 -4.98 8.88 -7.55
C ILE A 128 -4.14 8.14 -8.59
N ASN A 129 -4.20 6.81 -8.59
CA ASN A 129 -3.56 6.00 -9.61
C ASN A 129 -4.61 5.37 -10.52
N SER A 130 -4.19 4.94 -11.70
CA SER A 130 -4.92 3.94 -12.49
C SER A 130 -5.30 2.74 -11.61
N PRO A 131 -6.50 2.16 -11.80
CA PRO A 131 -6.85 0.90 -11.15
C PRO A 131 -5.96 -0.23 -11.71
N GLU A 132 -5.96 -1.39 -11.06
CA GLU A 132 -5.40 -2.62 -11.65
C GLU A 132 -6.08 -2.89 -13.01
N THR A 133 -5.27 -3.19 -14.03
CA THR A 133 -5.76 -3.54 -15.39
C THR A 133 -4.96 -4.71 -15.94
N LEU A 134 -5.31 -5.16 -17.15
CA LEU A 134 -4.55 -6.20 -17.87
C LEU A 134 -3.07 -5.84 -18.09
N VAL A 135 -2.73 -4.55 -18.10
CA VAL A 135 -1.35 -4.07 -18.38
C VAL A 135 -0.72 -3.36 -17.20
N TYR A 136 -1.48 -3.02 -16.17
CA TYR A 136 -1.03 -2.25 -15.01
C TYR A 136 -1.16 -3.08 -13.74
N HIS A 137 -0.01 -3.43 -13.18
CA HIS A 137 0.13 -4.05 -11.88
C HIS A 137 0.98 -3.17 -10.98
N LYS A 138 0.37 -2.61 -9.92
CA LYS A 138 1.04 -1.65 -9.04
C LYS A 138 2.30 -2.23 -8.38
N SER A 139 2.28 -3.52 -8.06
CA SER A 139 3.39 -4.24 -7.41
C SER A 139 4.61 -4.47 -8.28
N GLU A 140 4.56 -4.15 -9.58
CA GLU A 140 5.64 -4.41 -10.53
C GLU A 140 6.32 -3.13 -11.04
N LEU A 141 5.81 -1.95 -10.67
CA LEU A 141 6.21 -0.68 -11.26
C LEU A 141 7.00 0.21 -10.33
N LEU A 142 8.14 0.66 -10.84
CA LEU A 142 8.99 1.68 -10.25
C LEU A 142 8.97 2.90 -11.17
N PHE A 143 8.45 4.03 -10.69
CA PHE A 143 8.39 5.25 -11.49
C PHE A 143 9.78 5.83 -11.70
N GLY A 144 10.08 6.23 -12.94
CA GLY A 144 11.39 6.72 -13.35
C GLY A 144 12.37 5.63 -13.77
N PHE A 145 12.09 4.35 -13.49
CA PHE A 145 13.02 3.26 -13.75
C PHE A 145 13.39 3.15 -15.24
N SER A 146 12.40 3.22 -16.14
CA SER A 146 12.66 3.09 -17.58
C SER A 146 13.36 4.32 -18.15
N GLN A 147 12.96 5.52 -17.72
CA GLN A 147 13.53 6.80 -18.15
C GLN A 147 14.98 6.97 -17.69
N LEU A 148 15.35 6.34 -16.57
CA LEU A 148 16.65 6.45 -15.93
C LEU A 148 17.49 5.17 -16.03
N HIS A 149 17.05 4.18 -16.82
CA HIS A 149 17.63 2.85 -16.85
C HIS A 149 19.13 2.83 -17.22
N SER A 150 19.58 3.74 -18.11
CA SER A 150 21.00 3.86 -18.45
C SER A 150 21.84 4.30 -17.26
N GLU A 151 21.38 5.32 -16.53
CA GLU A 151 22.08 5.88 -15.37
C GLU A 151 22.07 4.90 -14.19
N ILE A 152 20.95 4.20 -13.98
CA ILE A 152 20.82 3.13 -12.99
C ILE A 152 21.85 2.03 -13.25
N ARG A 153 21.95 1.54 -14.48
CA ARG A 153 22.93 0.49 -14.85
C ARG A 153 24.37 0.99 -14.75
N LYS A 154 24.65 2.22 -15.17
CA LYS A 154 25.98 2.83 -15.09
C LYS A 154 26.43 3.02 -13.65
N ALA A 155 25.54 3.43 -12.75
CA ALA A 155 25.82 3.55 -11.33
C ALA A 155 25.93 2.19 -10.63
N ASN A 156 25.39 1.12 -11.24
CA ASN A 156 25.25 -0.22 -10.67
C ASN A 156 24.55 -0.20 -9.27
N SER A 157 23.74 0.83 -9.05
CA SER A 157 23.00 1.09 -7.83
C SER A 157 21.73 1.86 -8.15
N ILE A 158 20.70 1.70 -7.33
CA ILE A 158 19.45 2.46 -7.43
C ILE A 158 19.02 2.99 -6.07
N VAL A 159 18.51 4.22 -6.05
CA VAL A 159 17.88 4.83 -4.87
C VAL A 159 16.36 4.70 -5.00
N ILE A 160 15.72 4.14 -3.99
CA ILE A 160 14.27 3.98 -3.93
C ILE A 160 13.69 5.02 -2.96
N VAL A 161 12.83 5.87 -3.51
CA VAL A 161 12.11 6.95 -2.81
C VAL A 161 10.60 6.72 -2.84
N GLU A 162 9.80 7.54 -2.15
CA GLU A 162 8.35 7.34 -2.06
C GLU A 162 7.57 7.98 -3.21
N GLY A 163 7.91 9.23 -3.58
CA GLY A 163 7.10 10.04 -4.47
C GLY A 163 7.69 10.29 -5.85
N GLU A 164 6.83 10.69 -6.79
CA GLU A 164 7.28 11.16 -8.11
C GLU A 164 8.12 12.43 -7.98
N PHE A 165 7.73 13.35 -7.11
CA PHE A 165 8.47 14.60 -6.93
C PHE A 165 9.87 14.36 -6.39
N ASP A 166 10.08 13.34 -5.57
CA ASP A 166 11.42 12.95 -5.08
C ASP A 166 12.30 12.49 -6.24
N VAL A 167 11.76 11.71 -7.17
CA VAL A 167 12.45 11.30 -8.40
C VAL A 167 12.80 12.51 -9.26
N LEU A 168 11.83 13.40 -9.51
CA LEU A 168 12.05 14.58 -10.35
C LEU A 168 13.10 15.53 -9.74
N ALA A 169 12.98 15.82 -8.44
CA ALA A 169 13.92 16.66 -7.70
C ALA A 169 15.32 16.03 -7.68
N SER A 170 15.42 14.73 -7.44
CA SER A 170 16.68 13.98 -7.47
C SER A 170 17.39 14.10 -8.82
N VAL A 171 16.67 13.95 -9.93
CA VAL A 171 17.26 14.10 -11.27
C VAL A 171 17.78 15.52 -11.48
N GLN A 172 17.03 16.54 -11.07
CA GLN A 172 17.48 17.94 -11.13
C GLN A 172 18.68 18.21 -10.21
N ALA A 173 18.83 17.44 -9.13
CA ALA A 173 20.01 17.44 -8.27
C ALA A 173 21.19 16.62 -8.81
N HIS A 174 21.14 16.17 -10.07
CA HIS A 174 22.14 15.29 -10.69
C HIS A 174 22.28 13.92 -10.02
N GLN A 175 21.21 13.46 -9.38
CA GLN A 175 21.08 12.09 -8.88
C GLN A 175 20.11 11.32 -9.77
N SER A 176 20.64 10.67 -10.81
CA SER A 176 19.83 10.07 -11.88
C SER A 176 19.64 8.56 -11.78
N ASN A 177 20.14 7.90 -10.73
CA ASN A 177 19.88 6.48 -10.46
C ASN A 177 18.80 6.30 -9.38
N VAL A 178 17.63 6.89 -9.59
CA VAL A 178 16.54 6.98 -8.60
C VAL A 178 15.23 6.46 -9.16
N SER A 179 14.36 5.89 -8.34
CA SER A 179 13.00 5.50 -8.72
C SER A 179 12.05 5.51 -7.53
N ALA A 180 10.75 5.66 -7.78
CA ALA A 180 9.74 5.71 -6.72
C ALA A 180 8.90 4.44 -6.61
N ILE A 181 8.69 3.96 -5.38
CA ILE A 181 7.70 2.93 -5.04
C ILE A 181 6.35 3.59 -4.78
N LYS A 182 5.27 3.12 -5.42
CA LYS A 182 3.98 3.82 -5.44
C LYS A 182 3.13 3.62 -4.18
N GLY A 183 3.59 4.05 -3.00
CA GLY A 183 2.83 3.91 -1.76
C GLY A 183 2.53 2.44 -1.43
N SER A 184 3.53 1.59 -1.63
CA SER A 184 3.56 0.18 -1.22
C SER A 184 4.97 -0.16 -0.78
N ALA A 185 5.14 -1.18 0.06
CA ALA A 185 6.45 -1.71 0.37
C ALA A 185 7.13 -2.28 -0.89
N LEU A 186 8.46 -2.43 -0.84
CA LEU A 186 9.22 -3.14 -1.86
C LEU A 186 8.67 -4.58 -2.01
N THR A 187 8.45 -5.01 -3.26
CA THR A 187 7.85 -6.32 -3.59
C THR A 187 8.90 -7.27 -4.16
N LYS A 188 8.57 -8.57 -4.27
CA LYS A 188 9.47 -9.55 -4.88
C LYS A 188 9.69 -9.26 -6.36
N GLU A 189 8.67 -8.76 -7.02
CA GLU A 189 8.67 -8.38 -8.44
C GLU A 189 9.63 -7.21 -8.66
N HIS A 190 9.61 -6.21 -7.77
CA HIS A 190 10.61 -5.14 -7.78
C HIS A 190 12.03 -5.69 -7.59
N VAL A 191 12.25 -6.57 -6.61
CA VAL A 191 13.58 -7.16 -6.39
C VAL A 191 14.08 -7.92 -7.62
N ARG A 192 13.23 -8.75 -8.24
CA ARG A 192 13.57 -9.49 -9.47
C ARG A 192 13.94 -8.55 -10.62
N LEU A 193 13.23 -7.43 -10.76
CA LEU A 193 13.55 -6.40 -11.75
C LEU A 193 14.91 -5.73 -11.46
N LEU A 194 15.15 -5.35 -10.20
CA LEU A 194 16.34 -4.62 -9.79
C LEU A 194 17.61 -5.46 -9.90
N ARG A 195 17.56 -6.75 -9.52
CA ARG A 195 18.73 -7.65 -9.59
C ARG A 195 19.30 -7.81 -10.99
N ARG A 196 18.47 -7.69 -12.02
CA ARG A 196 18.91 -7.73 -13.44
C ARG A 196 19.67 -6.46 -13.86
N SER A 197 19.62 -5.42 -13.03
CA SER A 197 20.04 -4.07 -13.41
C SER A 197 21.14 -3.51 -12.51
N VAL A 198 21.15 -3.87 -11.22
CA VAL A 198 22.05 -3.30 -10.21
C VAL A 198 22.46 -4.32 -9.16
N LYS A 199 23.58 -4.04 -8.46
CA LYS A 199 24.03 -4.81 -7.30
C LYS A 199 23.66 -4.19 -5.96
N GLN A 200 23.25 -2.92 -5.96
CA GLN A 200 22.97 -2.17 -4.73
C GLN A 200 21.63 -1.43 -4.82
N VAL A 201 20.86 -1.48 -3.74
CA VAL A 201 19.64 -0.71 -3.54
C VAL A 201 19.81 0.15 -2.30
N VAL A 202 19.55 1.45 -2.43
CA VAL A 202 19.53 2.41 -1.33
C VAL A 202 18.08 2.81 -1.07
N LEU A 203 17.56 2.54 0.11
CA LEU A 203 16.25 3.04 0.54
C LEU A 203 16.41 4.44 1.12
N ALA A 204 15.61 5.38 0.65
CA ALA A 204 15.49 6.72 1.19
C ALA A 204 13.99 7.01 1.38
N LEU A 205 13.45 6.43 2.45
CA LEU A 205 12.02 6.49 2.82
C LEU A 205 11.87 7.31 4.10
N ASP A 206 10.66 7.79 4.38
CA ASP A 206 10.40 8.69 5.50
C ASP A 206 10.86 8.09 6.84
N THR A 207 11.70 8.83 7.54
CA THR A 207 12.29 8.48 8.85
C THR A 207 11.27 8.89 9.91
N ASP A 208 10.77 8.03 10.81
CA ASP A 208 11.57 7.59 11.95
C ASP A 208 11.13 6.22 12.51
N ALA A 209 9.85 5.86 12.45
CA ALA A 209 9.35 4.54 12.90
C ALA A 209 8.99 3.61 11.73
N ALA A 210 8.43 4.17 10.65
CA ALA A 210 8.10 3.43 9.44
C ALA A 210 9.35 2.91 8.71
N GLY A 211 10.45 3.67 8.73
CA GLY A 211 11.71 3.32 8.07
C GLY A 211 12.36 2.02 8.58
N ARG A 212 12.27 1.72 9.90
CA ARG A 212 12.82 0.48 10.46
C ARG A 212 12.07 -0.74 9.97
N GLU A 213 10.74 -0.75 10.13
CA GLU A 213 9.91 -1.87 9.71
C GLU A 213 9.92 -2.03 8.17
N ALA A 214 9.95 -0.91 7.44
CA ALA A 214 10.15 -0.94 5.98
C ALA A 214 11.50 -1.57 5.61
N THR A 215 12.58 -1.25 6.34
CA THR A 215 13.91 -1.85 6.12
C THR A 215 13.89 -3.34 6.42
N LYS A 216 13.32 -3.79 7.55
CA LYS A 216 13.19 -5.22 7.87
C LYS A 216 12.40 -5.98 6.81
N LYS A 217 11.28 -5.42 6.35
CA LYS A 217 10.48 -5.97 5.26
C LYS A 217 11.28 -6.03 3.97
N ALA A 218 12.03 -5.00 3.63
CA ALA A 218 12.88 -4.98 2.44
C ALA A 218 13.99 -6.04 2.51
N ILE A 219 14.64 -6.25 3.65
CA ILE A 219 15.61 -7.36 3.83
C ILE A 219 14.94 -8.70 3.56
N ALA A 220 13.76 -8.94 4.16
CA ALA A 220 13.02 -10.18 3.98
C ALA A 220 12.62 -10.41 2.51
N VAL A 221 12.11 -9.38 1.83
CA VAL A 221 11.70 -9.44 0.42
C VAL A 221 12.90 -9.64 -0.49
N ILE A 222 14.02 -8.94 -0.25
CA ILE A 222 15.26 -9.13 -1.01
C ILE A 222 15.72 -10.57 -0.89
N LYS A 223 15.75 -11.13 0.33
CA LYS A 223 16.15 -12.52 0.57
C LYS A 223 15.23 -13.53 -0.10
N GLN A 224 13.91 -13.34 0.00
CA GLN A 224 12.93 -14.22 -0.67
C GLN A 224 12.96 -14.12 -2.19
N GLY A 225 13.41 -12.99 -2.73
CA GLY A 225 13.64 -12.79 -4.15
C GLY A 225 14.99 -13.32 -4.63
N GLN A 226 15.76 -14.01 -3.78
CA GLN A 226 17.02 -14.63 -4.17
C GLN A 226 16.85 -16.09 -4.57
N ASP A 227 17.14 -16.39 -5.84
CA ASP A 227 17.33 -17.76 -6.31
C ASP A 227 18.74 -18.24 -5.92
N GLU A 228 18.89 -19.55 -5.70
CA GLU A 228 20.16 -20.17 -5.35
C GLU A 228 21.23 -19.91 -6.44
N GLY A 229 22.38 -19.35 -6.05
CA GLY A 229 23.50 -19.07 -6.94
C GLY A 229 23.59 -17.64 -7.51
N GLU A 230 22.58 -16.80 -7.27
CA GLU A 230 22.64 -15.39 -7.69
C GLU A 230 23.38 -14.48 -6.69
N ALA A 231 24.16 -13.52 -7.21
CA ALA A 231 24.87 -12.56 -6.36
C ALA A 231 23.90 -11.74 -5.47
N PRO A 232 24.20 -11.55 -4.18
CA PRO A 232 23.29 -10.86 -3.27
C PRO A 232 23.12 -9.40 -3.68
N LEU A 233 21.88 -8.91 -3.58
CA LEU A 233 21.57 -7.48 -3.75
C LEU A 233 21.86 -6.78 -2.43
N GLU A 234 22.85 -5.88 -2.41
CA GLU A 234 23.20 -5.12 -1.21
C GLU A 234 22.08 -4.11 -0.91
N LEU A 235 21.53 -4.17 0.30
CA LEU A 235 20.55 -3.18 0.77
C LEU A 235 21.23 -2.18 1.68
N ARG A 236 21.03 -0.90 1.38
CA ARG A 236 21.49 0.25 2.17
C ARG A 236 20.31 1.17 2.48
N VAL A 237 20.49 2.02 3.49
CA VAL A 237 19.51 3.01 3.92
C VAL A 237 20.19 4.37 4.00
N ALA A 238 19.66 5.34 3.26
CA ALA A 238 20.04 6.73 3.36
C ALA A 238 19.13 7.43 4.38
N THR A 239 19.73 7.95 5.45
CA THR A 239 19.01 8.75 6.44
C THR A 239 19.07 10.22 6.03
N LEU A 240 17.90 10.88 6.01
CA LEU A 240 17.82 12.30 5.73
C LEU A 240 18.10 13.06 7.03
N SER A 241 19.21 13.80 7.08
CA SER A 241 19.60 14.57 8.27
C SER A 241 18.76 15.84 8.46
N LEU A 242 18.23 16.37 7.35
CA LEU A 242 17.43 17.58 7.27
C LEU A 242 16.33 17.36 6.23
N GLY A 243 15.16 17.96 6.44
CA GLY A 243 14.01 17.79 5.55
C GLY A 243 13.18 16.54 5.84
N LYS A 244 11.97 16.50 5.27
CA LYS A 244 11.01 15.42 5.48
C LYS A 244 11.13 14.34 4.42
N ASP A 245 11.32 14.76 3.18
CA ASP A 245 11.45 13.90 2.00
C ASP A 245 12.67 14.33 1.13
N PRO A 246 13.10 13.51 0.15
CA PRO A 246 14.19 13.88 -0.74
C PRO A 246 13.95 15.17 -1.52
N ALA A 247 12.71 15.49 -1.92
CA ALA A 247 12.40 16.73 -2.61
C ALA A 247 12.64 17.97 -1.73
N ASP A 248 12.23 17.92 -0.46
CA ASP A 248 12.47 18.96 0.55
C ASP A 248 13.97 19.12 0.84
N LEU A 249 14.73 18.02 0.90
CA LEU A 249 16.17 18.07 1.11
C LEU A 249 16.91 18.67 -0.09
N VAL A 250 16.51 18.30 -1.31
CA VAL A 250 17.05 18.89 -2.55
C VAL A 250 16.74 20.38 -2.64
N ALA A 251 15.54 20.81 -2.23
CA ALA A 251 15.17 22.22 -2.22
C ALA A 251 16.01 23.06 -1.25
N GLN A 252 16.48 22.46 -0.15
CA GLN A 252 17.41 23.09 0.78
C GLN A 252 18.83 23.12 0.21
N ASP A 253 19.38 21.96 -0.14
CA ASP A 253 20.69 21.83 -0.76
C ASP A 253 20.82 20.49 -1.53
N PRO A 254 20.94 20.51 -2.87
CA PRO A 254 21.17 19.32 -3.68
C PRO A 254 22.42 18.51 -3.27
N GLY A 255 23.43 19.16 -2.69
CA GLY A 255 24.63 18.52 -2.17
C GLY A 255 24.37 17.64 -0.95
N LEU A 256 23.43 18.02 -0.08
CA LEU A 256 23.03 17.20 1.07
C LEU A 256 22.38 15.89 0.63
N TRP A 257 21.53 15.93 -0.39
CA TRP A 257 20.90 14.72 -0.93
C TRP A 257 21.94 13.73 -1.49
N ARG A 258 22.86 14.21 -2.32
CA ARG A 258 23.95 13.36 -2.85
C ARG A 258 24.84 12.80 -1.73
N THR A 259 25.09 13.60 -0.70
CA THR A 259 25.88 13.18 0.46
C THR A 259 25.16 12.10 1.26
N ALA A 260 23.85 12.24 1.49
CA ALA A 260 23.04 11.25 2.20
C ALA A 260 23.05 9.88 1.50
N ILE A 261 22.97 9.85 0.18
CA ILE A 261 23.07 8.60 -0.60
C ILE A 261 24.47 7.99 -0.49
N LYS A 262 25.52 8.82 -0.64
CA LYS A 262 26.91 8.37 -0.56
C LYS A 262 27.26 7.83 0.84
N GLN A 263 26.68 8.43 1.88
CA GLN A 263 26.88 8.05 3.29
C GLN A 263 25.83 7.07 3.80
N SER A 264 24.97 6.53 2.93
CA SER A 264 23.99 5.51 3.30
C SER A 264 24.65 4.39 4.10
N ALA A 265 23.97 3.87 5.13
CA ALA A 265 24.46 2.75 5.92
C ALA A 265 23.99 1.43 5.31
N THR A 266 24.69 0.31 5.57
CA THR A 266 24.11 -1.01 5.26
C THR A 266 22.80 -1.18 6.03
N ALA A 267 21.86 -1.97 5.51
CA ALA A 267 20.58 -2.17 6.18
C ALA A 267 20.75 -2.73 7.60
N TYR A 268 21.69 -3.65 7.80
CA TYR A 268 22.03 -4.18 9.12
C TYR A 268 22.65 -3.09 10.02
N ASP A 269 23.57 -2.28 9.50
CA ASP A 269 24.18 -1.21 10.30
C ASP A 269 23.17 -0.16 10.73
N PHE A 270 22.25 0.19 9.84
CA PHE A 270 21.12 1.08 10.13
C PHE A 270 20.26 0.50 11.26
N LEU A 271 19.84 -0.77 11.16
CA LEU A 271 19.01 -1.41 12.18
C LEU A 271 19.72 -1.50 13.54
N ILE A 272 21.00 -1.88 13.57
CA ILE A 272 21.80 -1.93 14.81
C ILE A 272 21.87 -0.54 15.45
N THR A 273 22.21 0.47 14.66
CA THR A 273 22.35 1.85 15.17
C THR A 273 21.03 2.38 15.71
N THR A 274 19.93 2.11 15.02
CA THR A 274 18.60 2.57 15.44
C THR A 274 18.09 1.81 16.66
N ALA A 275 18.39 0.52 16.80
CA ALA A 275 18.05 -0.25 18.01
C ALA A 275 18.83 0.27 19.23
N LEU A 276 20.12 0.54 19.07
CA LEU A 276 20.97 1.10 20.13
C LEU A 276 20.55 2.52 20.56
N SER A 277 19.91 3.30 19.68
CA SER A 277 19.42 4.63 20.03
C SER A 277 18.05 4.63 20.74
N GLN A 278 17.28 3.54 20.64
CA GLN A 278 15.93 3.45 21.22
C GLN A 278 15.90 2.79 22.60
N HIS A 279 16.88 1.94 22.91
CA HIS A 279 16.92 1.16 24.14
C HIS A 279 18.21 1.44 24.90
N ASP A 280 18.16 1.36 26.23
CA ASP A 280 19.34 1.52 27.06
C ASP A 280 20.24 0.27 26.99
N ALA A 281 21.29 0.35 26.17
CA ALA A 281 22.30 -0.69 26.00
C ALA A 281 23.11 -0.99 27.27
N ALA A 282 23.08 -0.15 28.31
CA ALA A 282 23.73 -0.43 29.59
C ALA A 282 22.87 -1.32 30.51
N SER A 283 21.54 -1.25 30.40
CA SER A 283 20.62 -2.00 31.24
C SER A 283 20.41 -3.45 30.76
N PRO A 284 20.21 -4.43 31.67
CA PRO A 284 19.84 -5.79 31.28
C PRO A 284 18.57 -5.87 30.41
N THR A 285 17.56 -5.04 30.72
CA THR A 285 16.30 -4.99 29.97
C THR A 285 16.50 -4.45 28.56
N GLY A 286 17.23 -3.34 28.40
CA GLY A 286 17.48 -2.75 27.09
C GLY A 286 18.37 -3.64 26.22
N LYS A 287 19.38 -4.32 26.79
CA LYS A 287 20.17 -5.34 26.06
C LYS A 287 19.27 -6.45 25.50
N ARG A 288 18.29 -6.92 26.28
CA ARG A 288 17.33 -7.92 25.83
C ARG A 288 16.44 -7.39 24.70
N GLU A 289 15.89 -6.18 24.85
CA GLU A 289 15.03 -5.56 23.83
C GLU A 289 15.77 -5.35 22.50
N ILE A 290 17.03 -4.88 22.54
CA ILE A 290 17.88 -4.73 21.35
C ILE A 290 18.10 -6.08 20.67
N MET A 291 18.40 -7.12 21.45
CA MET A 291 18.60 -8.47 20.90
C MET A 291 17.32 -9.03 20.29
N ASP A 292 16.19 -8.91 20.99
CA ASP A 292 14.88 -9.38 20.50
C ASP A 292 14.48 -8.68 19.19
N ASP A 293 14.81 -7.39 19.04
CA ASP A 293 14.55 -6.62 17.82
C ASP A 293 15.43 -7.05 16.63
N LEU A 294 16.71 -7.37 16.89
CA LEU A 294 17.70 -7.65 15.85
C LEU A 294 17.81 -9.13 15.47
N ILE A 295 17.50 -10.07 16.37
CA ILE A 295 17.60 -11.52 16.14
C ILE A 295 16.88 -11.97 14.84
N PRO A 296 15.62 -11.58 14.55
CA PRO A 296 14.93 -12.02 13.35
C PRO A 296 15.66 -11.66 12.06
N VAL A 297 16.34 -10.52 12.06
CA VAL A 297 17.06 -9.99 10.91
C VAL A 297 18.48 -10.56 10.84
N LEU A 298 19.21 -10.65 11.94
CA LEU A 298 20.59 -11.15 11.95
C LEU A 298 20.68 -12.65 11.65
N ARG A 299 19.64 -13.43 11.98
CA ARG A 299 19.51 -14.82 11.52
C ARG A 299 19.43 -14.95 10.00
N SER A 300 19.06 -13.87 9.30
CA SER A 300 18.98 -13.88 7.84
C SER A 300 20.35 -13.80 7.16
N VAL A 301 21.39 -13.38 7.88
CA VAL A 301 22.77 -13.25 7.37
C VAL A 301 23.36 -14.65 7.13
N SER A 302 23.52 -15.01 5.86
CA SER A 302 24.02 -16.32 5.46
C SER A 302 25.55 -16.41 5.46
N HIS A 303 26.25 -15.31 5.18
CA HIS A 303 27.70 -15.31 5.04
C HIS A 303 28.40 -15.26 6.41
N ALA A 304 29.23 -16.26 6.73
CA ALA A 304 29.84 -16.43 8.05
C ALA A 304 30.67 -15.21 8.50
N VAL A 305 31.46 -14.64 7.60
CA VAL A 305 32.30 -13.45 7.88
C VAL A 305 31.45 -12.22 8.19
N GLU A 306 30.33 -12.04 7.48
CA GLU A 306 29.43 -10.92 7.71
C GLU A 306 28.69 -11.09 9.05
N ARG A 307 28.28 -12.34 9.34
CA ARG A 307 27.67 -12.69 10.62
C ARG A 307 28.62 -12.43 11.79
N GLU A 308 29.88 -12.83 11.69
CA GLU A 308 30.91 -12.58 12.70
C GLU A 308 31.13 -11.09 12.93
N HIS A 309 31.18 -10.29 11.85
CA HIS A 309 31.31 -8.84 11.92
C HIS A 309 30.20 -8.19 12.78
N TYR A 310 28.93 -8.52 12.52
CA TYR A 310 27.82 -7.95 13.30
C TYR A 310 27.76 -8.49 14.74
N VAL A 311 28.13 -9.76 14.95
CA VAL A 311 28.25 -10.33 16.32
C VAL A 311 29.31 -9.59 17.12
N GLN A 312 30.48 -9.33 16.54
CA GLN A 312 31.54 -8.57 17.19
C GLN A 312 31.11 -7.13 17.50
N ARG A 313 30.43 -6.48 16.56
CA ARG A 313 29.90 -5.13 16.74
C ARG A 313 28.90 -5.06 17.91
N LEU A 314 27.94 -5.99 17.96
CA LEU A 314 26.97 -6.07 19.05
C LEU A 314 27.60 -6.43 20.40
N SER A 315 28.56 -7.34 20.41
CA SER A 315 29.31 -7.72 21.63
C SER A 315 29.96 -6.51 22.27
N LYS A 316 30.61 -5.68 21.46
CA LYS A 316 31.23 -4.43 21.91
C LYS A 316 30.18 -3.40 22.38
N ALA A 317 29.09 -3.24 21.64
CA ALA A 317 28.06 -2.25 21.96
C ALA A 317 27.27 -2.59 23.24
N LEU A 318 26.99 -3.87 23.47
CA LEU A 318 26.20 -4.35 24.61
C LEU A 318 27.07 -4.75 25.81
N GLY A 319 28.39 -4.82 25.66
CA GLY A 319 29.32 -5.27 26.71
C GLY A 319 29.03 -6.71 27.16
N VAL A 320 28.73 -7.60 26.22
CA VAL A 320 28.48 -9.03 26.47
C VAL A 320 29.39 -9.90 25.62
N SER A 321 29.58 -11.16 25.98
CA SER A 321 30.42 -12.06 25.19
C SER A 321 29.81 -12.37 23.82
N GLN A 322 30.66 -12.56 22.81
CA GLN A 322 30.20 -13.01 21.49
C GLN A 322 29.48 -14.37 21.57
N ALA A 323 29.93 -15.26 22.47
CA ALA A 323 29.30 -16.55 22.72
C ALA A 323 27.85 -16.41 23.19
N SER A 324 27.54 -15.40 24.02
CA SER A 324 26.17 -15.12 24.46
C SER A 324 25.28 -14.68 23.30
N ILE A 325 25.79 -13.81 22.43
CA ILE A 325 25.08 -13.35 21.22
C ILE A 325 24.84 -14.50 20.26
N LEU A 326 25.87 -15.30 19.97
CA LEU A 326 25.75 -16.50 19.14
C LEU A 326 24.72 -17.47 19.72
N SER A 327 24.73 -17.70 21.04
CA SER A 327 23.72 -18.54 21.70
C SER A 327 22.29 -18.04 21.48
N ASP A 328 22.06 -16.73 21.50
CA ASP A 328 20.73 -16.18 21.22
C ASP A 328 20.36 -16.25 19.72
N LEU A 329 21.33 -16.09 18.82
CA LEU A 329 21.13 -16.28 17.38
C LEU A 329 20.85 -17.74 17.00
N ASP A 330 21.55 -18.70 17.62
CA ASP A 330 21.52 -20.13 17.30
C ASP A 330 20.39 -20.91 17.99
N LYS A 331 19.69 -20.32 18.96
CA LYS A 331 18.47 -20.91 19.54
C LYS A 331 17.42 -21.13 18.44
N GLN A 332 17.36 -22.34 17.88
CA GLN A 332 16.39 -22.71 16.84
C GLN A 332 14.95 -22.67 17.36
N GLY A 333 14.04 -22.10 16.58
CA GLY A 333 12.61 -22.08 16.87
C GLY A 333 12.21 -21.13 18.01
N PRO A 334 10.92 -20.82 18.18
CA PRO A 334 10.52 -19.71 19.03
C PRO A 334 11.01 -20.01 20.45
N ARG A 335 11.74 -19.06 21.06
CA ARG A 335 11.45 -18.83 22.47
C ARG A 335 9.95 -18.59 22.47
N LYS A 336 9.16 -19.61 22.84
CA LYS A 336 7.93 -19.37 23.58
C LYS A 336 8.39 -18.31 24.57
N GLN A 337 7.96 -17.07 24.34
CA GLN A 337 7.88 -16.14 25.43
C GLN A 337 7.31 -16.99 26.54
N VAL A 338 8.05 -17.14 27.64
CA VAL A 338 7.40 -17.54 28.87
C VAL A 338 6.24 -16.58 28.93
N VAL A 339 5.04 -17.13 28.71
CA VAL A 339 3.79 -16.40 28.78
C VAL A 339 3.70 -16.07 30.25
N VAL A 340 4.41 -15.02 30.65
CA VAL A 340 3.96 -14.14 31.68
C VAL A 340 2.72 -13.56 31.05
N ASP A 341 1.56 -14.03 31.52
CA ASP A 341 0.24 -13.52 31.17
C ASP A 341 0.25 -11.99 31.11
N LYS A 342 0.51 -11.46 29.91
CA LYS A 342 0.29 -10.09 29.54
C LYS A 342 -0.60 -10.16 28.32
N LYS A 343 -1.90 -10.14 28.65
CA LYS A 343 -3.04 -9.91 27.77
C LYS A 343 -2.68 -9.06 26.55
N LYS A 344 -3.01 -9.64 25.39
CA LYS A 344 -3.46 -9.02 24.14
C LYS A 344 -2.88 -7.63 23.80
N GLN A 345 -1.94 -7.59 22.87
CA GLN A 345 -1.68 -6.39 22.06
C GLN A 345 -1.77 -6.72 20.57
N ASN A 346 -2.83 -6.16 19.97
CA ASN A 346 -3.01 -5.66 18.61
C ASN A 346 -2.22 -6.30 17.47
N VAL A 347 -2.83 -7.33 16.89
CA VAL A 347 -2.84 -7.47 15.42
C VAL A 347 -3.70 -6.31 14.90
N GLU A 348 -3.14 -5.39 14.10
CA GLU A 348 -4.01 -4.47 13.34
C GLU A 348 -4.92 -5.32 12.45
N PRO A 349 -6.25 -5.30 12.64
CA PRO A 349 -7.14 -6.14 11.86
C PRO A 349 -7.08 -5.72 10.39
N GLU A 350 -6.99 -6.71 9.49
CA GLU A 350 -7.17 -6.50 8.05
C GLU A 350 -8.45 -5.69 7.83
N ARG A 351 -8.27 -4.47 7.31
CA ARG A 351 -9.34 -3.48 7.22
C ARG A 351 -10.26 -3.85 6.06
N ASN A 352 -11.45 -4.35 6.34
CA ASN A 352 -12.53 -4.40 5.36
C ASN A 352 -13.25 -3.03 5.35
N PRO A 353 -13.05 -2.18 4.32
CA PRO A 353 -13.58 -0.81 4.32
C PRO A 353 -15.11 -0.75 4.32
N GLN A 354 -15.79 -1.82 3.89
CA GLN A 354 -17.24 -1.89 3.87
C GLN A 354 -17.82 -2.22 5.26
N GLU A 355 -17.20 -3.13 6.01
CA GLU A 355 -17.55 -3.40 7.42
C GLU A 355 -17.27 -2.17 8.29
N LEU A 356 -16.10 -1.53 8.14
CA LEU A 356 -15.79 -0.30 8.86
C LEU A 356 -16.77 0.84 8.56
N ARG A 357 -17.32 0.89 7.33
CA ARG A 357 -18.33 1.89 6.96
C ARG A 357 -19.65 1.68 7.69
N ILE A 358 -20.19 0.46 7.72
CA ILE A 358 -21.45 0.18 8.39
C ILE A 358 -21.30 0.25 9.92
N LEU A 359 -20.17 -0.17 10.47
CA LEU A 359 -19.85 -0.05 11.91
C LEU A 359 -19.68 1.41 12.34
N SER A 360 -19.08 2.24 11.49
CA SER A 360 -19.01 3.70 11.72
C SER A 360 -20.40 4.34 11.67
N VAL A 361 -21.22 4.01 10.68
CA VAL A 361 -22.60 4.51 10.60
C VAL A 361 -23.43 4.05 11.80
N PHE A 362 -23.24 2.80 12.22
CA PHE A 362 -23.87 2.23 13.41
C PHE A 362 -23.52 3.06 14.66
N ILE A 363 -22.24 3.36 14.92
CA ILE A 363 -21.83 4.04 16.14
C ILE A 363 -22.26 5.51 16.22
N HIS A 364 -22.54 6.13 15.07
CA HIS A 364 -23.08 7.48 14.95
C HIS A 364 -24.62 7.51 14.85
N SER A 365 -25.29 6.37 15.02
CA SER A 365 -26.77 6.33 15.04
C SER A 365 -27.32 7.00 16.31
N PRO A 366 -28.56 7.55 16.25
CA PRO A 366 -29.30 7.95 17.45
C PRO A 366 -29.33 6.83 18.49
N GLN A 367 -29.20 7.18 19.77
CA GLN A 367 -29.06 6.21 20.86
C GLN A 367 -30.24 5.23 20.92
N GLU A 368 -31.44 5.70 20.58
CA GLU A 368 -32.67 4.90 20.58
C GLU A 368 -32.64 3.78 19.52
N LEU A 369 -31.83 3.92 18.47
CA LEU A 369 -31.69 2.96 17.37
C LEU A 369 -30.54 1.98 17.55
N LEU A 370 -29.62 2.21 18.50
CA LEU A 370 -28.41 1.40 18.65
C LEU A 370 -28.73 -0.06 19.01
N ALA A 371 -29.70 -0.30 19.89
CA ALA A 371 -30.06 -1.67 20.28
C ALA A 371 -30.65 -2.46 19.10
N GLU A 372 -31.58 -1.86 18.35
CA GLU A 372 -32.19 -2.48 17.16
C GLU A 372 -31.14 -2.76 16.08
N ARG A 373 -30.28 -1.78 15.80
CA ARG A 373 -29.22 -1.91 14.79
C ARG A 373 -28.15 -2.93 15.20
N ALA A 374 -27.82 -3.02 16.49
CA ALA A 374 -26.91 -4.04 17.02
C ALA A 374 -27.47 -5.45 16.82
N GLU A 375 -28.77 -5.64 17.06
CA GLU A 375 -29.45 -6.92 16.80
C GLU A 375 -29.34 -7.29 15.32
N GLN A 376 -29.67 -6.37 14.41
CA GLN A 376 -29.54 -6.61 12.98
C GLN A 376 -28.12 -7.01 12.57
N LEU A 377 -27.10 -6.35 13.14
CA LEU A 377 -25.69 -6.61 12.86
C LEU A 377 -25.14 -7.89 13.51
N SER A 378 -25.78 -8.40 14.57
CA SER A 378 -25.35 -9.60 15.30
C SER A 378 -25.42 -10.89 14.47
N HIS A 379 -26.22 -10.90 13.40
CA HIS A 379 -26.38 -12.06 12.52
C HIS A 379 -25.31 -12.17 11.43
N PHE A 380 -24.42 -11.19 11.32
CA PHE A 380 -23.39 -11.14 10.28
C PHE A 380 -22.07 -11.74 10.78
N SER A 381 -21.31 -12.35 9.86
CA SER A 381 -19.92 -12.74 10.13
C SER A 381 -18.99 -11.56 9.86
N TRP A 382 -18.18 -11.19 10.87
CA TRP A 382 -17.31 -10.02 10.81
C TRP A 382 -15.85 -10.43 10.61
N GLN A 383 -15.19 -9.83 9.61
CA GLN A 383 -13.73 -9.89 9.46
C GLN A 383 -13.03 -8.87 10.38
N THR A 384 -13.74 -7.80 10.73
CA THR A 384 -13.29 -6.79 11.68
C THR A 384 -13.21 -7.40 13.08
N ALA A 385 -11.99 -7.71 13.53
CA ALA A 385 -11.75 -8.29 14.85
C ALA A 385 -12.32 -7.38 15.97
N GLY A 386 -12.97 -7.98 16.96
CA GLY A 386 -13.58 -7.25 18.08
C GLY A 386 -14.98 -6.69 17.80
N ALA A 387 -15.45 -6.70 16.55
CA ALA A 387 -16.78 -6.20 16.21
C ALA A 387 -17.94 -7.00 16.85
N PRO A 388 -17.96 -8.34 16.81
CA PRO A 388 -18.99 -9.12 17.49
C PRO A 388 -19.06 -8.83 18.99
N GLU A 389 -17.91 -8.72 19.65
CA GLU A 389 -17.82 -8.46 21.10
C GLU A 389 -18.37 -7.07 21.46
N ILE A 390 -18.04 -6.04 20.67
CA ILE A 390 -18.54 -4.68 20.89
C ILE A 390 -20.06 -4.62 20.62
N LEU A 391 -20.55 -5.25 19.55
CA LEU A 391 -21.98 -5.30 19.22
C LEU A 391 -22.79 -5.99 20.33
N GLU A 392 -22.29 -7.11 20.86
CA GLU A 392 -22.92 -7.84 21.98
C GLU A 392 -22.95 -7.02 23.27
N ILE A 393 -21.89 -6.25 23.56
CA ILE A 393 -21.86 -5.36 24.74
C ILE A 393 -22.89 -4.23 24.57
N ILE A 394 -22.97 -3.62 23.39
CA ILE A 394 -23.97 -2.57 23.11
C ILE A 394 -25.39 -3.10 23.24
N LYS A 395 -25.66 -4.30 22.71
CA LYS A 395 -26.94 -5.00 22.83
C LYS A 395 -27.33 -5.26 24.29
N LYS A 396 -26.38 -5.64 25.15
CA LYS A 396 -26.62 -5.87 26.59
C LYS A 396 -26.84 -4.59 27.40
N HIS A 397 -26.46 -3.44 26.85
CA HIS A 397 -26.53 -2.13 27.52
C HIS A 397 -27.33 -1.11 26.70
N PRO A 398 -28.60 -1.37 26.34
CA PRO A 398 -29.36 -0.58 25.36
C PRO A 398 -29.59 0.88 25.76
N ASN A 399 -29.60 1.18 27.07
CA ASN A 399 -29.79 2.53 27.61
C ASN A 399 -28.47 3.26 27.92
N THR A 400 -27.32 2.68 27.54
CA THR A 400 -26.00 3.25 27.83
C THR A 400 -25.44 3.91 26.58
N SER A 401 -24.95 5.15 26.70
CA SER A 401 -24.33 5.84 25.57
C SER A 401 -23.04 5.13 25.15
N VAL A 402 -22.69 5.21 23.86
CA VAL A 402 -21.45 4.57 23.38
C VAL A 402 -20.21 5.10 24.12
N ALA A 403 -20.17 6.38 24.47
CA ALA A 403 -19.08 6.95 25.26
C ALA A 403 -18.96 6.35 26.68
N ALA A 404 -20.06 5.89 27.26
CA ALA A 404 -20.05 5.16 28.52
C ALA A 404 -19.68 3.68 28.32
N ILE A 405 -20.10 3.07 27.21
CA ILE A 405 -19.71 1.71 26.82
C ILE A 405 -18.20 1.62 26.56
N ASP A 406 -17.59 2.63 25.93
CA ASP A 406 -16.15 2.73 25.69
C ASP A 406 -15.35 2.52 26.99
N ARG A 407 -15.83 3.04 28.12
CA ARG A 407 -15.20 2.87 29.44
C ARG A 407 -15.33 1.46 30.03
N LEU A 408 -16.27 0.66 29.53
CA LEU A 408 -16.50 -0.74 29.91
C LEU A 408 -15.69 -1.73 29.06
N LEU A 409 -15.19 -1.28 27.90
CA LEU A 409 -14.41 -2.10 27.00
C LEU A 409 -12.99 -2.32 27.52
N ALA A 410 -12.43 -3.49 27.23
CA ALA A 410 -11.00 -3.73 27.38
C ALA A 410 -10.21 -2.87 26.37
N SER A 411 -8.94 -2.58 26.67
CA SER A 411 -8.13 -1.63 25.89
C SER A 411 -7.96 -2.00 24.41
N ASP A 412 -8.00 -3.30 24.10
CA ASP A 412 -7.98 -3.81 22.72
C ASP A 412 -9.29 -3.46 21.98
N LEU A 413 -10.44 -3.62 22.64
CA LEU A 413 -11.75 -3.27 22.06
C LEU A 413 -11.99 -1.76 21.99
N GLN A 414 -11.45 -0.97 22.93
CA GLN A 414 -11.46 0.50 22.86
C GLN A 414 -10.75 1.01 21.60
N ALA A 415 -9.62 0.39 21.24
CA ALA A 415 -8.89 0.73 20.02
C ALA A 415 -9.72 0.41 18.76
N VAL A 416 -10.44 -0.71 18.75
CA VAL A 416 -11.36 -1.08 17.65
C VAL A 416 -12.53 -0.09 17.56
N LEU A 417 -13.17 0.24 18.68
CA LEU A 417 -14.27 1.22 18.72
C LEU A 417 -13.82 2.61 18.26
N THR A 418 -12.61 3.02 18.64
CA THR A 418 -11.98 4.27 18.18
C THR A 418 -11.87 4.32 16.66
N GLN A 419 -11.57 3.20 15.99
CA GLN A 419 -11.53 3.15 14.52
C GLN A 419 -12.90 3.37 13.89
N TRP A 420 -13.99 2.95 14.54
CA TRP A 420 -15.35 3.17 14.03
C TRP A 420 -15.72 4.66 14.09
N TYR A 421 -15.27 5.35 15.16
CA TYR A 421 -15.42 6.79 15.32
C TYR A 421 -14.58 7.62 14.34
N LEU A 422 -13.36 7.18 14.05
CA LEU A 422 -12.41 7.90 13.20
C LEU A 422 -12.56 7.57 11.71
N SER A 423 -13.40 6.60 11.35
CA SER A 423 -13.66 6.23 9.96
C SER A 423 -14.36 7.39 9.22
N ASP A 424 -13.78 7.81 8.10
CA ASP A 424 -14.32 8.87 7.22
C ASP A 424 -15.66 8.51 6.54
N ALA A 425 -16.24 7.36 6.87
CA ALA A 425 -17.53 6.90 6.36
C ALA A 425 -18.71 7.80 6.77
N VAL A 426 -18.60 8.50 7.90
CA VAL A 426 -19.57 9.50 8.37
C VAL A 426 -18.90 10.87 8.25
N ASN A 427 -19.21 11.60 7.18
CA ASN A 427 -18.72 12.97 6.96
C ASN A 427 -19.00 13.85 8.18
N LYS A 428 -17.97 14.41 8.82
CA LYS A 428 -18.06 15.33 9.98
C LYS A 428 -18.80 16.65 9.73
N ASN A 429 -19.36 16.88 8.56
CA ASN A 429 -20.10 18.10 8.21
C ASN A 429 -21.55 17.85 7.75
N SER A 430 -22.13 16.69 8.08
CA SER A 430 -23.57 16.53 7.98
C SER A 430 -24.13 16.01 9.30
N GLU A 431 -24.87 16.85 10.00
CA GLU A 431 -26.01 16.42 10.81
C GLU A 431 -27.08 15.81 9.88
N LEU A 432 -26.70 14.79 9.10
CA LEU A 432 -27.65 13.91 8.45
C LEU A 432 -27.90 12.82 9.47
N GLU A 433 -29.03 12.91 10.15
CA GLU A 433 -29.69 11.71 10.66
C GLU A 433 -29.62 10.65 9.56
N VAL A 434 -28.87 9.57 9.80
CA VAL A 434 -28.78 8.47 8.85
C VAL A 434 -30.19 7.92 8.71
N SER A 435 -30.84 8.25 7.61
CA SER A 435 -32.23 7.88 7.36
C SER A 435 -32.35 6.35 7.47
N GLN A 436 -33.50 5.87 7.91
CA GLN A 436 -33.77 4.43 7.98
C GLN A 436 -33.53 3.75 6.61
N ARG A 437 -33.75 4.48 5.50
CA ARG A 437 -33.48 4.04 4.13
C ARG A 437 -31.99 3.85 3.84
N ASP A 438 -31.12 4.73 4.33
CA ASP A 438 -29.67 4.61 4.14
C ASP A 438 -29.11 3.44 4.95
N TRP A 439 -29.61 3.24 6.17
CA TRP A 439 -29.28 2.09 6.99
C TRP A 439 -29.66 0.77 6.31
N SER A 440 -30.90 0.64 5.83
CA SER A 440 -31.34 -0.57 5.11
C SER A 440 -30.49 -0.87 3.86
N GLN A 441 -30.02 0.15 3.14
CA GLN A 441 -29.12 -0.04 2.01
C GLN A 441 -27.73 -0.54 2.42
N LEU A 442 -27.18 -0.07 3.54
CA LEU A 442 -25.91 -0.55 4.07
C LEU A 442 -25.99 -2.01 4.51
N VAL A 443 -27.05 -2.37 5.24
CA VAL A 443 -27.31 -3.75 5.66
C VAL A 443 -27.49 -4.68 4.45
N ALA A 444 -28.24 -4.24 3.42
CA ALA A 444 -28.41 -5.02 2.20
C ALA A 444 -27.09 -5.24 1.44
N ARG A 445 -26.21 -4.23 1.38
CA ARG A 445 -24.88 -4.36 0.78
C ARG A 445 -23.99 -5.31 1.58
N LEU A 446 -23.99 -5.23 2.91
CA LEU A 446 -23.24 -6.15 3.77
C LEU A 446 -23.71 -7.59 3.56
N LYS A 447 -25.03 -7.81 3.46
CA LYS A 447 -25.63 -9.12 3.20
C LYS A 447 -25.20 -9.68 1.84
N LYS A 448 -25.22 -8.86 0.79
CA LYS A 448 -24.72 -9.24 -0.53
C LYS A 448 -23.25 -9.62 -0.49
N GLN A 449 -22.41 -8.82 0.17
CA GLN A 449 -20.98 -9.08 0.30
C GLN A 449 -20.68 -10.40 1.05
N GLN A 450 -21.43 -10.69 2.12
CA GLN A 450 -21.27 -11.95 2.85
C GLN A 450 -21.70 -13.15 2.00
N ALA A 451 -22.80 -13.03 1.25
CA ALA A 451 -23.24 -14.07 0.33
C ALA A 451 -22.22 -14.32 -0.80
N GLU A 452 -21.62 -13.28 -1.38
CA GLU A 452 -20.55 -13.41 -2.39
C GLU A 452 -19.30 -14.11 -1.83
N ARG A 453 -18.95 -13.86 -0.56
CA ARG A 453 -17.84 -14.55 0.12
C ARG A 453 -18.13 -16.01 0.38
N GLU A 454 -19.30 -16.30 0.94
CA GLU A 454 -19.72 -17.67 1.22
C GLU A 454 -19.81 -18.47 -0.09
N LEU A 455 -20.27 -17.87 -1.19
CA LEU A 455 -20.21 -18.46 -2.52
C LEU A 455 -18.77 -18.75 -2.98
N ALA A 456 -17.82 -17.85 -2.74
CA ALA A 456 -16.41 -18.08 -3.07
C ALA A 456 -15.79 -19.22 -2.25
N GLU A 457 -16.11 -19.31 -0.95
CA GLU A 457 -15.67 -20.40 -0.08
C GLU A 457 -16.28 -21.75 -0.50
N LEU A 458 -17.59 -21.78 -0.78
CA LEU A 458 -18.28 -22.97 -1.29
C LEU A 458 -17.72 -23.40 -2.66
N SER A 459 -17.35 -22.46 -3.53
CA SER A 459 -16.71 -22.78 -4.81
C SER A 459 -15.37 -23.49 -4.62
N VAL A 460 -14.57 -23.10 -3.63
CA VAL A 460 -13.30 -23.78 -3.32
C VAL A 460 -13.55 -25.17 -2.73
N GLN A 461 -14.56 -25.32 -1.88
CA GLN A 461 -14.94 -26.62 -1.33
C GLN A 461 -15.46 -27.57 -2.42
N LEU A 462 -16.25 -27.07 -3.37
CA LEU A 462 -16.76 -27.84 -4.50
C LEU A 462 -15.62 -28.29 -5.46
N GLN A 463 -14.63 -27.43 -5.71
CA GLN A 463 -13.44 -27.79 -6.50
C GLN A 463 -12.62 -28.93 -5.89
N ALA A 464 -12.70 -29.14 -4.57
CA ALA A 464 -12.03 -30.27 -3.93
C ALA A 464 -12.64 -31.62 -4.29
N PHE A 465 -13.93 -31.66 -4.66
CA PHE A 465 -14.61 -32.87 -5.12
C PHE A 465 -14.32 -33.15 -6.60
N ASP A 466 -14.18 -32.11 -7.43
CA ASP A 466 -13.82 -32.27 -8.86
C ASP A 466 -12.44 -32.92 -9.07
N ASN A 467 -11.57 -32.86 -8.06
CA ASN A 467 -10.24 -33.45 -8.07
C ASN A 467 -10.20 -34.92 -7.56
N LYS A 468 -11.35 -35.51 -7.20
CA LYS A 468 -11.44 -36.92 -6.78
C LYS A 468 -11.85 -37.79 -7.97
N ASP A 469 -11.09 -38.85 -8.26
CA ASP A 469 -11.39 -39.79 -9.35
C ASP A 469 -12.64 -40.64 -9.09
N ILE A 470 -12.98 -40.91 -7.82
CA ILE A 470 -14.18 -41.64 -7.39
C ILE A 470 -14.74 -40.95 -6.14
N LEU A 471 -16.02 -40.56 -6.19
CA LEU A 471 -16.75 -40.00 -5.05
C LEU A 471 -17.39 -41.14 -4.24
N THR A 472 -17.27 -41.08 -2.91
CA THR A 472 -18.01 -41.99 -2.02
C THR A 472 -19.47 -41.51 -1.85
N PRO A 473 -20.41 -42.36 -1.42
CA PRO A 473 -21.79 -41.93 -1.12
C PRO A 473 -21.89 -40.78 -0.10
N GLU A 474 -20.91 -40.67 0.80
CA GLU A 474 -20.79 -39.58 1.77
C GLU A 474 -20.28 -38.28 1.11
N ASP A 475 -19.37 -38.40 0.13
CA ASP A 475 -18.93 -37.27 -0.69
C ASP A 475 -20.07 -36.72 -1.56
N GLU A 476 -20.86 -37.59 -2.19
CA GLU A 476 -22.02 -37.18 -3.01
C GLU A 476 -23.09 -36.46 -2.16
N ALA A 477 -23.34 -36.94 -0.95
CA ALA A 477 -24.26 -36.30 -0.01
C ALA A 477 -23.76 -34.91 0.41
N THR A 478 -22.45 -34.80 0.70
CA THR A 478 -21.82 -33.52 1.07
C THR A 478 -21.81 -32.53 -0.09
N GLN A 479 -21.45 -32.98 -1.30
CA GLN A 479 -21.46 -32.15 -2.49
C GLN A 479 -22.86 -31.62 -2.81
N ARG A 480 -23.90 -32.44 -2.64
CA ARG A 480 -25.30 -32.03 -2.81
C ARG A 480 -25.71 -30.94 -1.83
N ASP A 481 -25.37 -31.06 -0.55
CA ASP A 481 -25.67 -30.04 0.48
C ASP A 481 -25.00 -28.69 0.15
N LEU A 482 -23.73 -28.74 -0.28
CA LEU A 482 -22.99 -27.55 -0.72
C LEU A 482 -23.64 -26.89 -1.94
N LEU A 483 -24.10 -27.67 -2.93
CA LEU A 483 -24.80 -27.14 -4.12
C LEU A 483 -26.16 -26.54 -3.77
N GLU A 484 -26.94 -27.16 -2.88
CA GLU A 484 -28.20 -26.60 -2.39
C GLU A 484 -27.97 -25.25 -1.69
N ARG A 485 -26.88 -25.12 -0.94
CA ARG A 485 -26.49 -23.86 -0.30
C ARG A 485 -26.04 -22.79 -1.29
N VAL A 486 -25.31 -23.16 -2.35
CA VAL A 486 -24.96 -22.24 -3.46
C VAL A 486 -26.22 -21.66 -4.12
N VAL A 487 -27.22 -22.50 -4.42
CA VAL A 487 -28.49 -22.05 -5.05
C VAL A 487 -29.24 -21.07 -4.14
N LEU A 488 -29.24 -21.29 -2.83
CA LEU A 488 -29.87 -20.38 -1.88
C LEU A 488 -29.16 -19.02 -1.82
N LEU A 489 -27.82 -19.01 -1.82
CA LEU A 489 -27.02 -17.79 -1.74
C LEU A 489 -27.05 -16.97 -3.05
N GLN A 490 -27.10 -17.62 -4.21
CA GLN A 490 -27.24 -16.95 -5.51
C GLN A 490 -28.55 -16.15 -5.65
N ARG A 491 -29.58 -16.47 -4.86
CA ARG A 491 -30.83 -15.69 -4.82
C ARG A 491 -30.71 -14.40 -4.00
N LEU A 492 -29.65 -14.27 -3.19
CA LEU A 492 -29.39 -13.12 -2.31
C LEU A 492 -28.38 -12.13 -2.91
N THR A 493 -27.59 -12.55 -3.89
CA THR A 493 -26.61 -11.75 -4.64
C THR A 493 -27.17 -11.24 -5.95
#